data_AF-A0A0A6YZ07-F1
#
_entry.id   AF-A0A0A6YZ07-F1
#
_cell.length_a   1.000
_cell.length_b   1.000
_cell.length_c   1.000
_cell.angle_alpha   90.00
_cell.angle_beta   90.00
_cell.angle_gamma   90.00
#
_symmetry.space_group_name_H-M   'P 1'
#
loop_
_entity.id
_entity.type
_entity.pdbx_description
1 polymer ?
#
loop_
_entity_poly.entity_id
_entity_poly.type
_entity_poly.pdbx_seq_one_letter_code
_entity_poly.pdbx_strand_id
1 'polypeptide(L)'
;MAPVKKGVLERLNAGEVVIGDGGFVFALEKRGYVKAGPWTPEAATEHPEAVRQLHREFLRAGANVMQTFTFYASDDKLENRGNKLTHTGAQINEAACDLAREVANEGDALVAGGVCQTPSYLSCKSETEVKAIFKKQLDVFMKKNVDFLIAEYFEHVEEAVWAVQVLKETGKPVAANLCIGPEGDMHGISPAECAVRLVKAGADIIGINCHFDPMTCVQAVKMMKEGVEKAGLKAHYMVQPLAYHTPDCSCQGFIDLPEFPFGLEPRILTRWDMHKYAREAYNVGIRYIGGCCGFEPYHIRAVAEELAPERGFLPDASEKHGNWGAGLEMHTKPWVRARARRDYWENLKPASGRPQCPSLSTPDGWGVTKGHNDLMQQKEATSQDQLKQLFDRSKSH
;
A
#
# COMPACT_ATOMS: atom_id res chain seq x y z
N MET A 1 -23.08 26.57 5.43
CA MET A 1 -21.66 26.22 5.62
C MET A 1 -21.52 24.76 5.28
N ALA A 2 -20.59 24.39 4.40
CA ALA A 2 -20.26 22.97 4.21
C ALA A 2 -19.82 22.41 5.58
N PRO A 3 -20.24 21.19 5.97
CA PRO A 3 -19.80 20.60 7.22
C PRO A 3 -18.26 20.54 7.25
N VAL A 4 -17.67 20.94 8.37
CA VAL A 4 -16.21 20.88 8.57
C VAL A 4 -15.81 19.41 8.51
N LYS A 5 -14.95 19.05 7.54
CA LYS A 5 -14.45 17.68 7.40
C LYS A 5 -13.60 17.33 8.63
N LYS A 6 -13.91 16.19 9.26
CA LYS A 6 -13.09 15.63 10.34
C LYS A 6 -11.75 15.16 9.79
N GLY A 7 -10.66 15.57 10.44
CA GLY A 7 -9.32 15.06 10.22
C GLY A 7 -9.16 13.61 10.70
N VAL A 8 -8.03 13.00 10.34
CA VAL A 8 -7.83 11.55 10.50
C VAL A 8 -7.88 11.10 11.97
N LEU A 9 -7.25 11.85 12.88
CA LEU A 9 -7.28 11.51 14.32
C LEU A 9 -8.65 11.75 14.95
N GLU A 10 -9.40 12.75 14.48
CA GLU A 10 -10.75 13.01 14.98
C GLU A 10 -11.69 11.86 14.63
N ARG A 11 -11.57 11.31 13.40
CA ARG A 11 -12.31 10.11 12.97
C ARG A 11 -11.95 8.89 13.81
N LEU A 12 -10.65 8.60 13.91
CA LEU A 12 -10.16 7.42 14.63
C LEU A 12 -10.45 7.48 16.14
N ASN A 13 -10.29 8.66 16.76
CA ASN A 13 -10.63 8.87 18.18
C ASN A 13 -12.13 8.75 18.44
N ALA A 14 -12.98 9.07 17.45
CA ALA A 14 -14.43 8.85 17.53
C ALA A 14 -14.84 7.38 17.30
N GLY A 15 -13.87 6.49 17.06
CA GLY A 15 -14.12 5.07 16.78
C GLY A 15 -14.57 4.79 15.36
N GLU A 16 -14.49 5.77 14.45
CA GLU A 16 -14.81 5.57 13.03
C GLU A 16 -13.81 4.64 12.35
N VAL A 17 -14.27 3.96 11.29
CA VAL A 17 -13.39 3.20 10.39
C VAL A 17 -13.02 4.09 9.21
N VAL A 18 -11.73 4.36 9.07
CA VAL A 18 -11.14 5.07 7.92
C VAL A 18 -10.80 4.04 6.85
N ILE A 19 -11.41 4.16 5.67
CA ILE A 19 -11.10 3.30 4.54
C ILE A 19 -9.96 3.93 3.73
N GLY A 20 -8.85 3.22 3.57
CA GLY A 20 -7.76 3.65 2.67
C GLY A 20 -8.14 3.49 1.19
N ASP A 21 -7.35 4.08 0.30
CA ASP A 21 -7.41 3.77 -1.13
C ASP A 21 -6.63 2.46 -1.44
N GLY A 22 -6.35 2.23 -2.73
CA GLY A 22 -5.74 1.01 -3.25
C GLY A 22 -4.42 1.21 -3.98
N GLY A 23 -4.09 0.27 -4.87
CA GLY A 23 -2.76 0.16 -5.49
C GLY A 23 -2.59 1.04 -6.73
N PHE A 24 -2.30 2.33 -6.54
CA PHE A 24 -2.14 3.30 -7.64
C PHE A 24 -1.16 2.87 -8.72
N VAL A 25 0.08 2.56 -8.34
CA VAL A 25 1.17 2.24 -9.28
C VAL A 25 0.85 1.03 -10.16
N PHE A 26 0.31 -0.05 -9.58
CA PHE A 26 -0.04 -1.27 -10.30
C PHE A 26 -1.30 -1.09 -11.16
N ALA A 27 -2.30 -0.35 -10.67
CA ALA A 27 -3.50 -0.06 -11.44
C ALA A 27 -3.17 0.82 -12.66
N LEU A 28 -2.31 1.83 -12.51
CA LEU A 28 -1.89 2.69 -13.61
C LEU A 28 -0.93 2.01 -14.58
N GLU A 29 -0.11 1.06 -14.13
CA GLU A 29 0.73 0.25 -15.02
C GLU A 29 -0.13 -0.60 -15.96
N LYS A 30 -1.13 -1.31 -15.42
CA LYS A 30 -2.09 -2.08 -16.25
C LYS A 30 -2.92 -1.20 -17.18
N ARG A 31 -3.10 0.07 -16.84
CA ARG A 31 -3.80 1.07 -17.68
C ARG A 31 -2.88 1.75 -18.69
N GLY A 32 -1.58 1.48 -18.66
CA GLY A 32 -0.59 2.00 -19.63
C GLY A 32 -0.01 3.37 -19.29
N TYR A 33 -0.14 3.84 -18.05
CA TYR A 33 0.33 5.17 -17.62
C TYR A 33 1.55 5.12 -16.69
N VAL A 34 1.90 3.96 -16.15
CA VAL A 34 3.10 3.75 -15.34
C VAL A 34 3.93 2.66 -15.97
N LYS A 35 5.26 2.83 -15.97
CA LYS A 35 6.17 1.82 -16.47
C LYS A 35 6.69 0.94 -15.34
N ALA A 36 6.46 -0.37 -15.48
CA ALA A 36 7.07 -1.36 -14.61
C ALA A 36 8.62 -1.32 -14.72
N GLY A 37 9.29 -1.34 -13.58
CA GLY A 37 10.73 -1.12 -13.47
C GLY A 37 11.02 0.09 -12.57
N PRO A 38 10.96 1.33 -13.09
CA PRO A 38 11.11 2.52 -12.27
C PRO A 38 9.87 2.83 -11.42
N TRP A 39 8.65 2.51 -11.88
CA TRP A 39 7.40 2.78 -11.14
C TRP A 39 7.19 4.26 -10.76
N THR A 40 7.70 5.18 -11.57
CA THR A 40 7.66 6.63 -11.34
C THR A 40 6.27 7.23 -11.66
N PRO A 41 5.89 8.38 -11.04
CA PRO A 41 4.55 8.95 -11.17
C PRO A 41 4.44 10.16 -12.13
N GLU A 42 5.25 10.24 -13.18
CA GLU A 42 5.20 11.30 -14.20
C GLU A 42 3.83 11.43 -14.88
N ALA A 43 3.00 10.39 -14.85
CA ALA A 43 1.60 10.45 -15.28
C ALA A 43 0.77 11.51 -14.54
N ALA A 44 1.16 11.96 -13.34
CA ALA A 44 0.51 13.08 -12.68
C ALA A 44 0.59 14.39 -13.49
N THR A 45 1.65 14.55 -14.28
CA THR A 45 1.85 15.71 -15.17
C THR A 45 1.52 15.39 -16.63
N GLU A 46 1.85 14.19 -17.10
CA GLU A 46 1.70 13.80 -18.51
C GLU A 46 0.26 13.37 -18.86
N HIS A 47 -0.42 12.73 -17.90
CA HIS A 47 -1.75 12.12 -18.06
C HIS A 47 -2.64 12.37 -16.82
N PRO A 48 -2.84 13.63 -16.40
CA PRO A 48 -3.54 13.96 -15.15
C PRO A 48 -4.97 13.43 -15.10
N GLU A 49 -5.64 13.27 -16.25
CA GLU A 49 -6.98 12.66 -16.34
C GLU A 49 -7.01 11.21 -15.90
N ALA A 50 -5.97 10.41 -16.20
CA ALA A 50 -5.90 9.02 -15.80
C ALA A 50 -5.73 8.89 -14.28
N VAL A 51 -4.84 9.70 -13.70
CA VAL A 51 -4.59 9.74 -12.25
C VAL A 51 -5.84 10.24 -11.50
N ARG A 52 -6.45 11.33 -11.98
CA ARG A 52 -7.70 11.87 -11.42
C ARG A 52 -8.83 10.86 -11.44
N GLN A 53 -9.00 10.17 -12.57
CA GLN A 53 -10.05 9.16 -12.72
C GLN A 53 -9.85 8.01 -11.74
N LEU A 54 -8.61 7.54 -11.52
CA LEU A 54 -8.34 6.50 -10.54
C LEU A 54 -8.63 6.96 -9.10
N HIS A 55 -8.25 8.18 -8.72
CA HIS A 55 -8.68 8.76 -7.43
C HIS A 55 -10.20 8.74 -7.28
N ARG A 56 -10.94 9.19 -8.32
CA ARG A 56 -12.41 9.23 -8.29
C ARG A 56 -13.02 7.85 -8.15
N GLU A 57 -12.44 6.84 -8.77
CA GLU A 57 -12.88 5.46 -8.64
C GLU A 57 -12.70 4.93 -7.21
N PHE A 58 -11.56 5.23 -6.55
CA PHE A 58 -11.36 4.87 -5.15
C PHE A 58 -12.26 5.64 -4.19
N LEU A 59 -12.45 6.96 -4.42
CA LEU A 59 -13.40 7.77 -3.66
C LEU A 59 -14.81 7.18 -3.76
N ARG A 60 -15.28 6.90 -4.98
CA ARG A 60 -16.59 6.28 -5.23
C ARG A 60 -16.70 4.90 -4.58
N ALA A 61 -15.60 4.13 -4.51
CA ALA A 61 -15.53 2.85 -3.83
C ALA A 61 -15.64 2.96 -2.30
N GLY A 62 -15.53 4.16 -1.73
CA GLY A 62 -15.70 4.42 -0.30
C GLY A 62 -14.42 4.78 0.44
N ALA A 63 -13.31 5.02 -0.26
CA ALA A 63 -12.07 5.47 0.35
C ALA A 63 -12.24 6.86 0.99
N ASN A 64 -11.76 7.00 2.22
CA ASN A 64 -11.71 8.24 2.99
C ASN A 64 -10.34 8.93 2.89
N VAL A 65 -9.38 8.34 2.18
CA VAL A 65 -8.02 8.88 2.01
C VAL A 65 -7.65 8.79 0.54
N MET A 66 -7.24 9.93 -0.03
CA MET A 66 -6.57 10.02 -1.32
C MET A 66 -5.08 10.20 -1.02
N GLN A 67 -4.30 9.12 -1.11
CA GLN A 67 -2.86 9.23 -0.96
C GLN A 67 -2.26 9.91 -2.18
N THR A 68 -1.36 10.86 -2.01
CA THR A 68 -0.73 11.53 -3.14
C THR A 68 0.06 10.53 -3.98
N PHE A 69 -0.08 10.61 -5.30
CA PHE A 69 0.66 9.75 -6.24
C PHE A 69 2.13 10.19 -6.36
N THR A 70 2.87 10.07 -5.25
CA THR A 70 4.22 10.64 -5.03
C THR A 70 5.22 9.64 -4.46
N PHE A 71 4.80 8.37 -4.31
CA PHE A 71 5.55 7.29 -3.68
C PHE A 71 7.02 7.19 -4.18
N TYR A 72 7.22 7.12 -5.50
CA TYR A 72 8.54 6.99 -6.13
C TYR A 72 9.01 8.31 -6.78
N ALA A 73 8.74 9.45 -6.15
CA ALA A 73 9.04 10.79 -6.71
C ALA A 73 10.07 11.60 -5.88
N SER A 74 10.99 10.93 -5.19
CA SER A 74 12.20 11.56 -4.65
C SER A 74 13.30 11.64 -5.72
N ASP A 75 14.17 12.65 -5.64
CA ASP A 75 15.22 12.90 -6.64
C ASP A 75 16.08 11.65 -6.90
N ASP A 76 16.44 10.91 -5.85
CA ASP A 76 17.25 9.70 -5.96
C ASP A 76 16.53 8.55 -6.68
N LYS A 77 15.20 8.50 -6.65
CA LYS A 77 14.38 7.51 -7.34
C LYS A 77 14.11 7.89 -8.79
N LEU A 78 13.90 9.18 -9.01
CA LEU A 78 13.60 9.79 -10.30
C LEU A 78 14.77 9.72 -11.29
N GLU A 79 16.01 9.82 -10.80
CA GLU A 79 17.23 9.68 -11.62
C GLU A 79 17.66 8.21 -11.87
N ASN A 80 16.88 7.23 -11.39
CA ASN A 80 17.28 5.83 -11.38
C ASN A 80 17.02 5.11 -12.72
N ARG A 81 17.88 4.13 -13.06
CA ARG A 81 17.73 3.16 -14.17
C ARG A 81 17.42 3.77 -15.55
N GLY A 82 18.06 4.89 -15.88
CA GLY A 82 17.95 5.51 -17.19
C GLY A 82 16.60 6.15 -17.51
N ASN A 83 15.80 6.50 -16.48
CA ASN A 83 14.57 7.26 -16.69
C ASN A 83 14.90 8.68 -17.19
N LYS A 84 14.22 9.14 -18.25
CA LYS A 84 14.39 10.49 -18.80
C LYS A 84 13.17 11.32 -18.47
N LEU A 85 13.28 12.11 -17.41
CA LEU A 85 12.18 12.95 -16.96
C LEU A 85 12.05 14.20 -17.82
N THR A 86 10.82 14.50 -18.20
CA THR A 86 10.39 15.76 -18.83
C THR A 86 10.09 16.84 -17.79
N HIS A 87 9.77 16.43 -16.56
CA HIS A 87 9.37 17.28 -15.42
C HIS A 87 10.27 17.04 -14.20
N THR A 88 10.46 18.06 -13.37
CA THR A 88 11.19 17.90 -12.11
C THR A 88 10.37 17.12 -11.09
N GLY A 89 11.02 16.47 -10.12
CA GLY A 89 10.32 15.77 -9.04
C GLY A 89 9.36 16.67 -8.27
N ALA A 90 9.73 17.94 -8.05
CA ALA A 90 8.83 18.92 -7.43
C ALA A 90 7.57 19.18 -8.27
N GLN A 91 7.69 19.32 -9.60
CA GLN A 91 6.53 19.52 -10.48
C GLN A 91 5.58 18.31 -10.44
N ILE A 92 6.14 17.10 -10.50
CA ILE A 92 5.36 15.85 -10.43
C ILE A 92 4.65 15.75 -9.07
N ASN A 93 5.38 15.98 -7.98
CA ASN A 93 4.81 15.94 -6.63
C ASN A 93 3.71 16.98 -6.42
N GLU A 94 3.91 18.21 -6.90
CA GLU A 94 2.92 19.28 -6.79
C GLU A 94 1.65 18.95 -7.59
N ALA A 95 1.79 18.44 -8.81
CA ALA A 95 0.65 18.03 -9.63
C ALA A 95 -0.12 16.87 -8.99
N ALA A 96 0.59 15.85 -8.48
CA ALA A 96 -0.03 14.72 -7.79
C ALA A 96 -0.81 15.15 -6.54
N CYS A 97 -0.28 16.11 -5.77
CA CYS A 97 -0.99 16.67 -4.62
C CYS A 97 -2.26 17.43 -5.03
N ASP A 98 -2.19 18.21 -6.12
CA ASP A 98 -3.35 18.97 -6.62
C ASP A 98 -4.47 18.03 -7.08
N LEU A 99 -4.14 16.94 -7.80
CA LEU A 99 -5.10 15.94 -8.24
C LEU A 99 -5.76 15.20 -7.07
N ALA A 100 -4.96 14.79 -6.07
CA ALA A 100 -5.49 14.15 -4.87
C ALA A 100 -6.42 15.10 -4.09
N ARG A 101 -6.07 16.39 -3.99
CA ARG A 101 -6.89 17.41 -3.34
C ARG A 101 -8.17 17.72 -4.10
N GLU A 102 -8.10 17.83 -5.43
CA GLU A 102 -9.28 18.02 -6.30
C GLU A 102 -10.32 16.95 -5.98
N VAL A 103 -9.92 15.67 -6.05
CA VAL A 103 -10.84 14.56 -5.85
C VAL A 103 -11.25 14.40 -4.39
N ALA A 104 -10.34 14.57 -3.43
CA ALA A 104 -10.72 14.50 -2.02
C ALA A 104 -11.81 15.53 -1.67
N ASN A 105 -11.83 16.70 -2.33
CA ASN A 105 -12.85 17.73 -2.14
C ASN A 105 -14.23 17.37 -2.74
N GLU A 106 -14.31 16.37 -3.63
CA GLU A 106 -15.57 15.90 -4.20
C GLU A 106 -16.37 15.00 -3.24
N GLY A 107 -15.75 14.46 -2.20
CA GLY A 107 -16.39 13.55 -1.25
C GLY A 107 -15.89 13.65 0.19
N ASP A 108 -16.22 12.66 1.01
CA ASP A 108 -15.80 12.58 2.41
C ASP A 108 -14.39 11.95 2.57
N ALA A 109 -13.40 12.62 1.98
CA ALA A 109 -12.01 12.16 1.99
C ALA A 109 -11.01 13.25 2.38
N LEU A 110 -9.87 12.78 2.86
CA LEU A 110 -8.67 13.52 3.23
C LEU A 110 -7.54 13.24 2.24
N VAL A 111 -6.56 14.14 2.15
CA VAL A 111 -5.33 13.97 1.38
C VAL A 111 -4.18 13.57 2.29
N ALA A 112 -3.46 12.52 1.93
CA ALA A 112 -2.29 12.05 2.67
C ALA A 112 -1.01 12.16 1.84
N GLY A 113 0.00 12.87 2.35
CA GLY A 113 1.33 12.95 1.72
C GLY A 113 2.20 11.78 2.14
N GLY A 114 2.64 10.95 1.17
CA GLY A 114 3.42 9.74 1.42
C GLY A 114 4.92 9.89 1.14
N VAL A 115 5.77 9.40 2.05
CA VAL A 115 7.21 9.12 1.81
C VAL A 115 7.48 7.63 2.01
N CYS A 116 8.54 7.11 1.38
CA CYS A 116 8.93 5.71 1.54
C CYS A 116 10.45 5.52 1.54
N GLN A 117 10.91 4.30 1.89
CA GLN A 117 12.33 3.97 2.01
C GLN A 117 13.16 4.42 0.80
N THR A 118 14.39 4.83 1.05
CA THR A 118 15.27 5.45 0.05
C THR A 118 16.37 4.49 -0.39
N PRO A 119 16.71 4.45 -1.70
CA PRO A 119 17.95 3.81 -2.15
C PRO A 119 19.21 4.31 -1.40
N SER A 120 19.16 5.56 -0.93
CA SER A 120 20.22 6.19 -0.14
C SER A 120 20.51 5.46 1.18
N TYR A 121 19.49 4.95 1.88
CA TYR A 121 19.68 4.15 3.11
C TYR A 121 20.37 2.81 2.82
N LEU A 122 19.94 2.10 1.76
CA LEU A 122 20.56 0.84 1.35
C LEU A 122 22.03 1.01 0.91
N SER A 123 22.35 2.19 0.37
CA SER A 123 23.71 2.59 -0.03
C SER A 123 24.56 3.11 1.14
N CYS A 124 24.11 2.93 2.39
CA CYS A 124 24.80 3.33 3.62
C CYS A 124 25.14 4.82 3.70
N LYS A 125 24.31 5.70 3.11
CA LYS A 125 24.43 7.15 3.33
C LYS A 125 24.10 7.51 4.78
N SER A 126 24.56 8.68 5.22
CA SER A 126 24.33 9.13 6.59
C SER A 126 22.86 9.41 6.88
N GLU A 127 22.46 9.31 8.16
CA GLU A 127 21.12 9.69 8.62
C GLU A 127 20.71 11.10 8.14
N THR A 128 21.64 12.06 8.21
CA THR A 128 21.42 13.44 7.76
C THR A 128 21.04 13.51 6.28
N GLU A 129 21.73 12.75 5.43
CA GLU A 129 21.44 12.73 3.98
C GLU A 129 20.09 12.08 3.69
N VAL A 130 19.76 10.97 4.36
CA VAL A 130 18.46 10.29 4.20
C VAL A 130 17.31 11.18 4.68
N LYS A 131 17.46 11.83 5.86
CA LYS A 131 16.47 12.78 6.38
C LYS A 131 16.26 13.98 5.46
N ALA A 132 17.31 14.48 4.80
CA ALA A 132 17.20 15.56 3.84
C ALA A 132 16.32 15.19 2.62
N ILE A 133 16.31 13.91 2.21
CA ILE A 133 15.43 13.42 1.13
C ILE A 133 13.97 13.48 1.56
N PHE A 134 13.63 12.98 2.76
CA PHE A 134 12.27 13.08 3.30
C PHE A 134 11.83 14.54 3.44
N LYS A 135 12.72 15.41 3.88
CA LYS A 135 12.44 16.84 4.06
C LYS A 135 12.05 17.53 2.75
N LYS A 136 12.70 17.20 1.64
CA LYS A 136 12.35 17.75 0.31
C LYS A 136 10.91 17.42 -0.11
N GLN A 137 10.47 16.18 0.05
CA GLN A 137 9.08 15.80 -0.25
C GLN A 137 8.10 16.45 0.74
N LEU A 138 8.47 16.49 2.02
CA LEU A 138 7.69 17.12 3.08
C LEU A 138 7.40 18.60 2.78
N ASP A 139 8.36 19.35 2.26
CA ASP A 139 8.18 20.77 1.92
C ASP A 139 7.08 20.97 0.85
N VAL A 140 6.96 20.04 -0.12
CA VAL A 140 5.85 20.04 -1.09
C VAL A 140 4.52 19.74 -0.39
N PHE A 141 4.47 18.73 0.48
CA PHE A 141 3.25 18.35 1.19
C PHE A 141 2.74 19.49 2.10
N MET A 142 3.64 20.22 2.74
CA MET A 142 3.30 21.39 3.55
C MET A 142 2.82 22.55 2.70
N LYS A 143 3.49 22.85 1.57
CA LYS A 143 3.04 23.86 0.61
C LYS A 143 1.64 23.56 0.07
N LYS A 144 1.34 22.28 -0.19
CA LYS A 144 0.04 21.81 -0.71
C LYS A 144 -0.99 21.55 0.39
N ASN A 145 -0.63 21.76 1.65
CA ASN A 145 -1.47 21.58 2.84
C ASN A 145 -2.23 20.24 2.82
N VAL A 146 -1.51 19.13 2.73
CA VAL A 146 -2.09 17.78 2.94
C VAL A 146 -2.70 17.68 4.34
N ASP A 147 -3.67 16.80 4.54
CA ASP A 147 -4.39 16.70 5.82
C ASP A 147 -3.58 15.93 6.88
N PHE A 148 -2.83 14.92 6.45
CA PHE A 148 -1.88 14.17 7.28
C PHE A 148 -0.76 13.55 6.43
N LEU A 149 0.21 12.91 7.08
CA LEU A 149 1.41 12.36 6.45
C LEU A 149 1.50 10.85 6.68
N ILE A 150 2.11 10.13 5.74
CA ILE A 150 2.34 8.68 5.81
C ILE A 150 3.81 8.39 5.50
N ALA A 151 4.50 7.71 6.41
CA ALA A 151 5.75 7.01 6.13
C ALA A 151 5.40 5.54 5.82
N GLU A 152 5.46 5.10 4.57
CA GLU A 152 5.07 3.75 4.16
C GLU A 152 6.18 3.02 3.41
N TYR A 153 6.07 1.70 3.27
CA TYR A 153 7.04 0.87 2.53
C TYR A 153 8.47 1.03 3.05
N PHE A 154 8.65 0.60 4.29
CA PHE A 154 9.95 0.52 4.96
C PHE A 154 10.22 -0.92 5.42
N GLU A 155 11.32 -1.48 4.96
CA GLU A 155 11.84 -2.80 5.36
C GLU A 155 12.70 -2.76 6.63
N HIS A 156 13.11 -1.55 7.03
CA HIS A 156 13.98 -1.32 8.18
C HIS A 156 13.34 -0.28 9.10
N VAL A 157 13.06 -0.64 10.35
CA VAL A 157 12.43 0.31 11.28
C VAL A 157 13.36 1.46 11.65
N GLU A 158 14.67 1.27 11.50
CA GLU A 158 15.66 2.34 11.66
C GLU A 158 15.37 3.54 10.74
N GLU A 159 15.22 3.29 9.43
CA GLU A 159 14.93 4.35 8.46
C GLU A 159 13.52 4.90 8.64
N ALA A 160 12.53 4.04 8.95
CA ALA A 160 11.16 4.47 9.20
C ALA A 160 11.07 5.43 10.40
N VAL A 161 11.85 5.20 11.46
CA VAL A 161 11.94 6.11 12.61
C VAL A 161 12.50 7.47 12.19
N TRP A 162 13.51 7.51 11.31
CA TRP A 162 14.03 8.78 10.78
C TRP A 162 12.97 9.53 9.97
N ALA A 163 12.21 8.83 9.14
CA ALA A 163 11.10 9.42 8.39
C ALA A 163 10.04 10.01 9.34
N VAL A 164 9.58 9.25 10.35
CA VAL A 164 8.60 9.72 11.33
C VAL A 164 9.09 10.98 12.05
N GLN A 165 10.35 11.01 12.49
CA GLN A 165 10.94 12.17 13.15
C GLN A 165 10.86 13.42 12.26
N VAL A 166 11.24 13.32 10.98
CA VAL A 166 11.16 14.43 10.03
C VAL A 166 9.71 14.88 9.78
N LEU A 167 8.79 13.94 9.58
CA LEU A 167 7.38 14.25 9.33
C LEU A 167 6.70 14.91 10.54
N LYS A 168 7.05 14.48 11.75
CA LYS A 168 6.42 14.97 12.99
C LYS A 168 6.77 16.42 13.31
N GLU A 169 7.88 16.95 12.81
CA GLU A 169 8.27 18.36 12.94
C GLU A 169 7.21 19.33 12.39
N THR A 170 6.32 18.86 11.49
CA THR A 170 5.25 19.68 10.91
C THR A 170 4.06 19.92 11.84
N GLY A 171 3.92 19.13 12.90
CA GLY A 171 2.74 19.13 13.77
C GLY A 171 1.50 18.47 13.16
N LYS A 172 1.54 17.99 11.90
CA LYS A 172 0.44 17.20 11.31
C LYS A 172 0.44 15.77 11.87
N PRO A 173 -0.71 15.06 11.86
CA PRO A 173 -0.74 13.64 12.19
C PRO A 173 0.17 12.82 11.27
N VAL A 174 0.85 11.82 11.83
CA VAL A 174 1.77 10.94 11.08
C VAL A 174 1.33 9.48 11.24
N ALA A 175 1.09 8.82 10.11
CA ALA A 175 0.98 7.37 10.03
C ALA A 175 2.32 6.74 9.62
N ALA A 176 2.66 5.56 10.16
CA ALA A 176 3.89 4.85 9.83
C ALA A 176 3.63 3.36 9.59
N ASN A 177 3.91 2.89 8.38
CA ASN A 177 3.76 1.50 7.98
C ASN A 177 5.09 0.91 7.54
N LEU A 178 5.29 -0.36 7.90
CA LEU A 178 6.41 -1.17 7.42
C LEU A 178 5.91 -2.18 6.41
N CYS A 179 6.76 -2.60 5.47
CA CYS A 179 6.47 -3.70 4.54
C CYS A 179 7.14 -4.99 5.00
N ILE A 180 6.82 -5.40 6.22
CA ILE A 180 7.44 -6.56 6.89
C ILE A 180 6.37 -7.57 7.30
N GLY A 181 6.77 -8.84 7.41
CA GLY A 181 5.91 -9.92 7.89
C GLY A 181 6.00 -10.12 9.41
N PRO A 182 5.38 -11.19 9.94
CA PRO A 182 5.49 -11.60 11.34
C PRO A 182 6.93 -11.87 11.82
N GLU A 183 7.85 -12.19 10.89
CA GLU A 183 9.27 -12.44 11.18
C GLU A 183 10.02 -11.20 11.65
N GLY A 184 9.53 -10.00 11.35
CA GLY A 184 10.17 -8.74 11.70
C GLY A 184 10.83 -8.04 10.51
N ASP A 185 11.56 -6.97 10.81
CA ASP A 185 12.27 -6.17 9.82
C ASP A 185 13.54 -6.87 9.33
N MET A 186 14.21 -6.28 8.34
CA MET A 186 15.41 -6.89 7.73
C MET A 186 16.65 -6.90 8.65
N HIS A 187 16.57 -6.33 9.86
CA HIS A 187 17.55 -6.48 10.93
C HIS A 187 17.11 -7.52 11.99
N GLY A 188 16.00 -8.23 11.77
CA GLY A 188 15.44 -9.19 12.71
C GLY A 188 14.69 -8.55 13.88
N ILE A 189 14.33 -7.27 13.79
CA ILE A 189 13.55 -6.59 14.83
C ILE A 189 12.09 -6.99 14.69
N SER A 190 11.53 -7.59 15.74
CA SER A 190 10.15 -8.08 15.73
C SER A 190 9.13 -6.96 15.45
N PRO A 191 7.95 -7.27 14.87
CA PRO A 191 6.90 -6.28 14.64
C PRO A 191 6.49 -5.52 15.92
N ALA A 192 6.46 -6.22 17.06
CA ALA A 192 6.16 -5.64 18.37
C ALA A 192 7.14 -4.53 18.76
N GLU A 193 8.45 -4.78 18.61
CA GLU A 193 9.47 -3.77 18.91
C GLU A 193 9.46 -2.64 17.87
N CYS A 194 9.29 -2.97 16.60
CA CYS A 194 9.16 -1.97 15.53
C CYS A 194 8.05 -0.97 15.85
N ALA A 195 6.87 -1.46 16.22
CA ALA A 195 5.72 -0.65 16.60
C ALA A 195 6.05 0.31 17.76
N VAL A 196 6.68 -0.20 18.82
CA VAL A 196 7.08 0.62 19.98
C VAL A 196 8.05 1.74 19.55
N ARG A 197 8.99 1.45 18.66
CA ARG A 197 9.94 2.45 18.14
C ARG A 197 9.24 3.53 17.32
N LEU A 198 8.31 3.16 16.44
CA LEU A 198 7.55 4.11 15.61
C LEU A 198 6.67 5.03 16.47
N VAL A 199 5.98 4.49 17.47
CA VAL A 199 5.16 5.30 18.39
C VAL A 199 6.04 6.26 19.21
N LYS A 200 7.18 5.79 19.74
CA LYS A 200 8.14 6.65 20.44
C LYS A 200 8.74 7.73 19.55
N ALA A 201 8.88 7.47 18.26
CA ALA A 201 9.33 8.46 17.27
C ALA A 201 8.27 9.54 16.98
N GLY A 202 7.00 9.30 17.35
CA GLY A 202 5.91 10.27 17.25
C GLY A 202 4.80 9.90 16.27
N ALA A 203 4.78 8.67 15.74
CA ALA A 203 3.69 8.20 14.89
C ALA A 203 2.38 8.06 15.69
N ASP A 204 1.30 8.65 15.17
CA ASP A 204 -0.04 8.60 15.78
C ASP A 204 -0.81 7.35 15.32
N ILE A 205 -0.49 6.86 14.12
CA ILE A 205 -1.07 5.66 13.49
C ILE A 205 0.11 4.78 13.06
N ILE A 206 0.06 3.47 13.35
CA ILE A 206 1.10 2.53 12.95
C ILE A 206 0.52 1.29 12.28
N GLY A 207 1.29 0.62 11.42
CA GLY A 207 0.74 -0.51 10.68
C GLY A 207 1.71 -1.25 9.76
N ILE A 208 1.12 -2.03 8.86
CA ILE A 208 1.80 -2.79 7.82
C ILE A 208 1.18 -2.47 6.46
N ASN A 209 2.01 -2.30 5.43
CA ASN A 209 1.56 -2.17 4.05
C ASN A 209 2.41 -2.99 3.06
N CYS A 210 1.85 -3.28 1.89
CA CYS A 210 2.54 -3.96 0.78
C CYS A 210 3.05 -5.37 1.14
N HIS A 211 3.94 -5.91 0.30
CA HIS A 211 4.76 -7.14 0.37
C HIS A 211 4.11 -8.48 0.72
N PHE A 212 3.04 -8.50 1.51
CA PHE A 212 2.38 -9.68 2.02
C PHE A 212 0.87 -9.60 1.80
N ASP A 213 0.25 -10.79 1.75
CA ASP A 213 -1.19 -10.94 1.67
C ASP A 213 -1.92 -10.44 2.94
N PRO A 214 -3.26 -10.29 2.88
CA PRO A 214 -4.02 -9.66 3.95
C PRO A 214 -3.91 -10.33 5.31
N MET A 215 -3.95 -11.66 5.38
CA MET A 215 -3.96 -12.36 6.67
C MET A 215 -2.58 -12.29 7.33
N THR A 216 -1.50 -12.32 6.52
CA THR A 216 -0.13 -12.12 6.99
C THR A 216 0.06 -10.71 7.57
N CYS A 217 -0.41 -9.67 6.87
CA CYS A 217 -0.35 -8.30 7.38
C CYS A 217 -1.18 -8.10 8.65
N VAL A 218 -2.42 -8.63 8.70
CA VAL A 218 -3.27 -8.53 9.90
C VAL A 218 -2.61 -9.20 11.10
N GLN A 219 -1.96 -10.35 10.91
CA GLN A 219 -1.21 -11.03 11.96
C GLN A 219 -0.02 -10.19 12.45
N ALA A 220 0.74 -9.57 11.54
CA ALA A 220 1.85 -8.69 11.93
C ALA A 220 1.36 -7.45 12.69
N VAL A 221 0.25 -6.82 12.27
CA VAL A 221 -0.36 -5.69 13.00
C VAL A 221 -0.89 -6.11 14.37
N LYS A 222 -1.42 -7.33 14.52
CA LYS A 222 -1.78 -7.88 15.83
C LYS A 222 -0.56 -7.96 16.77
N MET A 223 0.58 -8.42 16.27
CA MET A 223 1.83 -8.44 17.05
C MET A 223 2.33 -7.03 17.40
N MET A 224 2.20 -6.06 16.46
CA MET A 224 2.47 -4.65 16.73
C MET A 224 1.61 -4.11 17.87
N LYS A 225 0.31 -4.43 17.85
CA LYS A 225 -0.65 -4.03 18.89
C LYS A 225 -0.26 -4.57 20.26
N GLU A 226 0.02 -5.88 20.36
CA GLU A 226 0.45 -6.52 21.60
C GLU A 226 1.74 -5.86 22.17
N GLY A 227 2.68 -5.51 21.30
CA GLY A 227 3.91 -4.80 21.69
C GLY A 227 3.66 -3.42 22.28
N VAL A 228 2.81 -2.62 21.63
CA VAL A 228 2.44 -1.26 22.07
C VAL A 228 1.67 -1.30 23.41
N GLU A 229 0.71 -2.21 23.54
CA GLU A 229 -0.07 -2.39 24.77
C GLU A 229 0.83 -2.82 25.94
N LYS A 230 1.72 -3.78 25.73
CA LYS A 230 2.69 -4.23 26.75
C LYS A 230 3.65 -3.11 27.18
N ALA A 231 3.98 -2.20 26.27
CA ALA A 231 4.83 -1.04 26.55
C ALA A 231 4.06 0.11 27.25
N GLY A 232 2.75 -0.02 27.48
CA GLY A 232 1.92 1.04 28.07
C GLY A 232 1.74 2.26 27.14
N LEU A 233 1.94 2.07 25.84
CA LEU A 233 1.79 3.10 24.82
C LEU A 233 0.40 3.03 24.18
N LYS A 234 0.05 4.07 23.40
CA LYS A 234 -1.20 4.14 22.63
C LYS A 234 -0.91 4.60 21.22
N ALA A 235 -1.56 3.96 20.25
CA ALA A 235 -1.56 4.36 18.86
C ALA A 235 -2.84 3.84 18.18
N HIS A 236 -3.18 4.40 17.03
CA HIS A 236 -4.15 3.80 16.12
C HIS A 236 -3.46 2.78 15.21
N TYR A 237 -4.21 1.81 14.71
CA TYR A 237 -3.67 0.74 13.86
C TYR A 237 -4.16 0.84 12.43
N MET A 238 -3.25 0.53 11.50
CA MET A 238 -3.43 0.62 10.06
C MET A 238 -2.98 -0.66 9.35
N VAL A 239 -3.69 -1.04 8.27
CA VAL A 239 -3.28 -2.16 7.43
C VAL A 239 -3.67 -1.94 5.96
N GLN A 240 -2.70 -2.09 5.06
CA GLN A 240 -2.86 -1.96 3.60
C GLN A 240 -2.08 -3.08 2.87
N PRO A 241 -2.60 -4.31 2.84
CA PRO A 241 -1.88 -5.47 2.32
C PRO A 241 -1.84 -5.49 0.78
N LEU A 242 -1.21 -6.50 0.21
CA LEU A 242 -1.35 -6.84 -1.20
C LEU A 242 -2.76 -7.37 -1.52
N ALA A 243 -3.23 -7.14 -2.75
CA ALA A 243 -4.39 -7.86 -3.30
C ALA A 243 -3.98 -9.17 -3.99
N TYR A 244 -2.93 -9.83 -3.49
CA TYR A 244 -2.39 -11.07 -4.04
C TYR A 244 -2.29 -12.10 -2.91
N HIS A 245 -2.65 -13.36 -3.17
CA HIS A 245 -2.31 -14.50 -2.32
C HIS A 245 -0.81 -14.76 -2.39
N THR A 246 -0.13 -14.72 -1.25
CA THR A 246 1.33 -14.91 -1.17
C THR A 246 1.74 -15.86 -0.03
N PRO A 247 1.13 -17.05 0.08
CA PRO A 247 1.44 -18.00 1.17
C PRO A 247 2.84 -18.62 1.06
N ASP A 248 3.54 -18.38 -0.05
CA ASP A 248 4.87 -18.87 -0.39
C ASP A 248 5.96 -17.79 -0.29
N CYS A 249 5.64 -16.58 0.17
CA CYS A 249 6.64 -15.56 0.41
C CYS A 249 7.61 -15.92 1.55
N SER A 250 8.86 -15.51 1.38
CA SER A 250 9.84 -15.39 2.46
C SER A 250 9.64 -14.06 3.22
N CYS A 251 10.51 -13.77 4.18
CA CYS A 251 10.55 -12.48 4.89
C CYS A 251 10.72 -11.25 3.98
N GLN A 252 11.18 -11.43 2.74
CA GLN A 252 11.35 -10.36 1.75
C GLN A 252 10.05 -9.97 1.04
N GLY A 253 8.99 -10.78 1.17
CA GLY A 253 7.69 -10.53 0.54
C GLY A 253 7.64 -10.92 -0.94
N PHE A 254 6.62 -10.41 -1.64
CA PHE A 254 6.27 -10.87 -2.99
C PHE A 254 7.25 -10.49 -4.11
N ILE A 255 8.23 -9.62 -3.84
CA ILE A 255 9.20 -9.19 -4.86
C ILE A 255 10.13 -10.33 -5.25
N ASP A 256 10.43 -11.24 -4.32
CA ASP A 256 11.25 -12.42 -4.58
C ASP A 256 10.44 -13.57 -5.21
N LEU A 257 9.11 -13.44 -5.35
CA LEU A 257 8.36 -14.45 -6.06
C LEU A 257 8.72 -14.43 -7.55
N PRO A 258 8.95 -15.58 -8.20
CA PRO A 258 9.30 -15.64 -9.63
C PRO A 258 8.29 -14.98 -10.55
N GLU A 259 7.04 -14.84 -10.10
CA GLU A 259 5.97 -14.20 -10.85
C GLU A 259 6.01 -12.66 -10.79
N PHE A 260 6.79 -12.06 -9.91
CA PHE A 260 6.83 -10.60 -9.80
C PHE A 260 7.52 -9.95 -11.02
N PRO A 261 6.97 -8.86 -11.58
CA PRO A 261 5.62 -8.32 -11.37
C PRO A 261 4.59 -8.83 -12.40
N PHE A 262 5.00 -9.59 -13.43
CA PHE A 262 4.22 -9.83 -14.66
C PHE A 262 3.49 -11.17 -14.75
N GLY A 263 3.51 -11.98 -13.70
CA GLY A 263 2.83 -13.28 -13.63
C GLY A 263 1.91 -13.42 -12.41
N LEU A 264 1.59 -12.31 -11.74
CA LEU A 264 0.85 -12.31 -10.46
C LEU A 264 -0.67 -12.47 -10.64
N GLU A 265 -1.20 -12.50 -11.87
CA GLU A 265 -2.63 -12.61 -12.16
C GLU A 265 -3.35 -13.80 -11.49
N PRO A 266 -2.77 -15.02 -11.41
CA PRO A 266 -3.40 -16.14 -10.70
C PRO A 266 -3.61 -15.87 -9.20
N ARG A 267 -2.86 -14.93 -8.62
CA ARG A 267 -2.84 -14.64 -7.19
C ARG A 267 -3.84 -13.55 -6.80
N ILE A 268 -4.43 -12.82 -7.75
CA ILE A 268 -5.34 -11.71 -7.48
C ILE A 268 -6.50 -12.16 -6.58
N LEU A 269 -6.68 -11.44 -5.48
CA LEU A 269 -7.74 -11.69 -4.53
C LEU A 269 -9.11 -11.33 -5.11
N THR A 270 -10.13 -12.05 -4.66
CA THR A 270 -11.51 -11.75 -5.00
C THR A 270 -12.10 -10.70 -4.06
N ARG A 271 -13.28 -10.17 -4.40
CA ARG A 271 -14.03 -9.32 -3.46
C ARG A 271 -14.40 -10.06 -2.17
N TRP A 272 -14.59 -11.37 -2.23
CA TRP A 272 -14.96 -12.19 -1.06
C TRP A 272 -13.78 -12.36 -0.11
N ASP A 273 -12.56 -12.49 -0.66
CA ASP A 273 -11.34 -12.44 0.14
C ASP A 273 -11.21 -11.09 0.85
N MET A 274 -11.60 -9.99 0.19
CA MET A 274 -11.61 -8.64 0.79
C MET A 274 -12.65 -8.47 1.89
N HIS A 275 -13.85 -9.05 1.75
CA HIS A 275 -14.84 -9.10 2.83
C HIS A 275 -14.26 -9.80 4.05
N LYS A 276 -13.65 -10.98 3.87
CA LYS A 276 -13.00 -11.71 4.96
C LYS A 276 -11.89 -10.88 5.61
N TYR A 277 -10.99 -10.33 4.80
CA TYR A 277 -9.90 -9.47 5.27
C TYR A 277 -10.40 -8.28 6.10
N ALA A 278 -11.38 -7.53 5.60
CA ALA A 278 -11.91 -6.35 6.27
C ALA A 278 -12.51 -6.70 7.65
N ARG A 279 -13.25 -7.81 7.72
CA ARG A 279 -13.83 -8.33 8.96
C ARG A 279 -12.75 -8.71 9.97
N GLU A 280 -11.73 -9.46 9.54
CA GLU A 280 -10.63 -9.89 10.41
C GLU A 280 -9.81 -8.70 10.92
N ALA A 281 -9.47 -7.75 10.05
CA ALA A 281 -8.78 -6.53 10.44
C ALA A 281 -9.58 -5.73 11.48
N TYR A 282 -10.89 -5.54 11.25
CA TYR A 282 -11.76 -4.85 12.20
C TYR A 282 -11.83 -5.55 13.56
N ASN A 283 -11.93 -6.88 13.58
CA ASN A 283 -11.99 -7.69 14.79
C ASN A 283 -10.70 -7.60 15.63
N VAL A 284 -9.54 -7.47 14.99
CA VAL A 284 -8.25 -7.22 15.68
C VAL A 284 -8.21 -5.82 16.33
N GLY A 285 -9.11 -4.92 15.94
CA GLY A 285 -9.15 -3.54 16.42
C GLY A 285 -8.49 -2.54 15.48
N ILE A 286 -8.18 -2.95 14.24
CA ILE A 286 -7.64 -2.06 13.22
C ILE A 286 -8.76 -1.14 12.72
N ARG A 287 -8.47 0.15 12.57
CA ARG A 287 -9.48 1.18 12.22
C ARG A 287 -9.11 1.99 10.99
N TYR A 288 -7.86 1.93 10.53
CA TYR A 288 -7.51 2.30 9.17
C TYR A 288 -7.33 1.03 8.35
N ILE A 289 -8.23 0.76 7.40
CA ILE A 289 -8.24 -0.47 6.59
C ILE A 289 -8.29 -0.08 5.12
N GLY A 290 -7.23 -0.40 4.37
CA GLY A 290 -7.11 -0.06 2.94
C GLY A 290 -6.38 -1.15 2.17
N GLY A 291 -5.70 -0.79 1.08
CA GLY A 291 -4.90 -1.75 0.34
C GLY A 291 -3.72 -1.13 -0.37
N CYS A 292 -2.80 -1.98 -0.84
CA CYS A 292 -1.61 -1.60 -1.58
C CYS A 292 -1.62 -2.26 -2.97
N CYS A 293 -0.48 -2.77 -3.47
CA CYS A 293 -0.36 -3.30 -4.83
C CYS A 293 -1.42 -4.39 -5.13
N GLY A 294 -2.07 -4.25 -6.29
CA GLY A 294 -3.16 -5.12 -6.75
C GLY A 294 -4.56 -4.69 -6.30
N PHE A 295 -4.70 -3.79 -5.33
CA PHE A 295 -6.02 -3.29 -4.94
C PHE A 295 -6.62 -2.42 -6.06
N GLU A 296 -7.69 -2.91 -6.68
CA GLU A 296 -8.53 -2.18 -7.62
C GLU A 296 -9.74 -1.57 -6.89
N PRO A 297 -10.49 -0.64 -7.50
CA PRO A 297 -11.64 0.01 -6.85
C PRO A 297 -12.68 -0.96 -6.26
N TYR A 298 -12.91 -2.12 -6.89
CA TYR A 298 -13.87 -3.10 -6.37
C TYR A 298 -13.39 -3.82 -5.10
N HIS A 299 -12.08 -3.86 -4.85
CA HIS A 299 -11.53 -4.37 -3.59
C HIS A 299 -11.83 -3.40 -2.45
N ILE A 300 -11.61 -2.10 -2.67
CA ILE A 300 -11.95 -1.06 -1.68
C ILE A 300 -13.45 -1.04 -1.40
N ARG A 301 -14.28 -1.18 -2.45
CA ARG A 301 -15.73 -1.31 -2.27
C ARG A 301 -16.09 -2.51 -1.39
N ALA A 302 -15.43 -3.66 -1.56
CA ALA A 302 -15.70 -4.84 -0.74
C ALA A 302 -15.35 -4.63 0.73
N VAL A 303 -14.24 -3.93 1.02
CA VAL A 303 -13.89 -3.52 2.40
C VAL A 303 -14.97 -2.61 2.98
N ALA A 304 -15.39 -1.60 2.21
CA ALA A 304 -16.42 -0.66 2.63
C ALA A 304 -17.80 -1.32 2.81
N GLU A 305 -18.18 -2.28 1.96
CA GLU A 305 -19.42 -3.04 2.02
C GLU A 305 -19.46 -4.01 3.21
N GLU A 306 -18.33 -4.66 3.54
CA GLU A 306 -18.24 -5.53 4.73
C GLU A 306 -18.47 -4.74 6.02
N LEU A 307 -17.92 -3.53 6.10
CA LEU A 307 -17.95 -2.69 7.29
C LEU A 307 -19.08 -1.66 7.27
N ALA A 308 -19.98 -1.75 6.28
CA ALA A 308 -21.16 -0.89 6.20
C ALA A 308 -22.07 -0.97 7.43
N PRO A 309 -22.30 -2.14 8.08
CA PRO A 309 -23.07 -2.22 9.33
C PRO A 309 -22.45 -1.40 10.47
N GLU A 310 -21.12 -1.41 10.59
CA GLU A 310 -20.38 -0.66 11.62
C GLU A 310 -20.28 0.84 11.29
N ARG A 311 -20.23 1.20 10.00
CA ARG A 311 -20.12 2.59 9.53
C ARG A 311 -21.47 3.28 9.39
N GLY A 312 -22.55 2.52 9.21
CA GLY A 312 -23.92 3.02 9.04
C GLY A 312 -24.28 3.44 7.62
N PHE A 313 -23.43 3.21 6.62
CA PHE A 313 -23.69 3.56 5.22
C PHE A 313 -22.91 2.67 4.24
N LEU A 314 -23.40 2.60 3.00
CA LEU A 314 -22.72 1.97 1.87
C LEU A 314 -22.01 3.04 1.01
N PRO A 315 -20.92 2.70 0.32
CA PRO A 315 -20.28 3.62 -0.62
C PRO A 315 -21.10 3.78 -1.92
N ASP A 316 -20.92 4.89 -2.62
CA ASP A 316 -21.61 5.19 -3.89
C ASP A 316 -21.42 4.09 -4.95
N ALA A 317 -20.26 3.42 -4.99
CA ALA A 317 -20.02 2.31 -5.90
C ALA A 317 -20.97 1.12 -5.68
N SER A 318 -21.59 0.99 -4.52
CA SER A 318 -22.58 -0.04 -4.22
C SER A 318 -23.91 0.17 -4.94
N GLU A 319 -24.20 1.36 -5.48
CA GLU A 319 -25.36 1.56 -6.38
C GLU A 319 -25.33 0.64 -7.62
N LYS A 320 -24.14 0.22 -8.02
CA LYS A 320 -23.91 -0.69 -9.17
C LYS A 320 -23.53 -2.10 -8.71
N HIS A 321 -23.86 -2.46 -7.48
CA HIS A 321 -23.54 -3.76 -6.91
C HIS A 321 -24.71 -4.32 -6.08
N GLY A 322 -24.91 -5.63 -6.15
CA GLY A 322 -25.75 -6.36 -5.21
C GLY A 322 -24.85 -7.20 -4.30
N ASN A 323 -24.88 -6.91 -3.00
CA ASN A 323 -24.01 -7.57 -2.02
C ASN A 323 -24.17 -9.11 -2.09
N TRP A 324 -23.08 -9.86 -1.91
CA TRP A 324 -23.06 -11.33 -2.00
C TRP A 324 -23.69 -11.93 -3.26
N GLY A 325 -23.62 -11.20 -4.38
CA GLY A 325 -24.12 -11.65 -5.67
C GLY A 325 -25.61 -11.45 -5.89
N ALA A 326 -26.30 -10.65 -5.06
CA ALA A 326 -27.74 -10.37 -5.18
C ALA A 326 -28.15 -9.87 -6.59
N GLY A 327 -27.24 -9.21 -7.33
CA GLY A 327 -27.49 -8.85 -8.73
C GLY A 327 -27.74 -10.03 -9.69
N LEU A 328 -27.50 -11.27 -9.25
CA LEU A 328 -27.71 -12.49 -10.03
C LEU A 328 -29.11 -13.12 -9.84
N GLU A 329 -29.92 -12.61 -8.91
CA GLU A 329 -31.23 -13.19 -8.53
C GLU A 329 -32.20 -13.28 -9.70
N MET A 330 -32.10 -12.40 -10.69
CA MET A 330 -33.00 -12.35 -11.85
C MET A 330 -32.42 -13.02 -13.10
N HIS A 331 -31.26 -13.69 -13.00
CA HIS A 331 -30.64 -14.35 -14.15
C HIS A 331 -31.51 -15.51 -14.66
N THR A 332 -31.59 -15.76 -15.98
CA THR A 332 -32.47 -16.80 -16.58
C THR A 332 -32.14 -18.24 -16.14
N LYS A 333 -30.86 -18.55 -15.97
CA LYS A 333 -30.35 -19.87 -15.56
C LYS A 333 -30.51 -20.13 -14.04
N PRO A 334 -31.19 -21.21 -13.61
CA PRO A 334 -31.41 -21.51 -12.18
C PRO A 334 -30.11 -21.65 -11.36
N TRP A 335 -29.10 -22.33 -11.90
CA TRP A 335 -27.81 -22.53 -11.20
C TRP A 335 -26.97 -21.25 -11.09
N VAL A 336 -27.30 -20.19 -11.84
CA VAL A 336 -26.66 -18.87 -11.68
C VAL A 336 -27.36 -18.10 -10.55
N ARG A 337 -28.70 -18.11 -10.50
CA ARG A 337 -29.46 -17.52 -9.39
C ARG A 337 -29.12 -18.15 -8.04
N ALA A 338 -28.90 -19.47 -8.01
CA ALA A 338 -28.50 -20.20 -6.80
C ALA A 338 -27.17 -19.72 -6.18
N ARG A 339 -26.39 -18.91 -6.91
CA ARG A 339 -25.14 -18.28 -6.44
C ARG A 339 -25.37 -16.95 -5.73
N ALA A 340 -26.55 -16.35 -5.81
CA ALA A 340 -26.87 -15.04 -5.23
C ALA A 340 -27.04 -15.11 -3.70
N ARG A 341 -26.02 -15.59 -3.00
CA ARG A 341 -26.05 -15.84 -1.57
C ARG A 341 -24.64 -15.91 -1.00
N ARG A 342 -24.51 -15.42 0.23
CA ARG A 342 -23.22 -15.32 0.93
C ARG A 342 -22.50 -16.66 1.04
N ASP A 343 -23.21 -17.67 1.51
CA ASP A 343 -22.63 -18.98 1.78
C ASP A 343 -22.13 -19.69 0.52
N TYR A 344 -22.65 -19.38 -0.68
CA TYR A 344 -22.06 -19.88 -1.92
C TYR A 344 -20.67 -19.29 -2.15
N TRP A 345 -20.54 -17.97 -2.14
CA TRP A 345 -19.29 -17.29 -2.48
C TRP A 345 -18.23 -17.38 -1.39
N GLU A 346 -18.63 -17.43 -0.12
CA GLU A 346 -17.73 -17.56 1.03
C GLU A 346 -17.08 -18.95 1.10
N ASN A 347 -17.75 -19.98 0.55
CA ASN A 347 -17.26 -21.37 0.59
C ASN A 347 -16.77 -21.90 -0.77
N LEU A 348 -17.05 -21.20 -1.87
CA LEU A 348 -16.51 -21.56 -3.17
C LEU A 348 -14.99 -21.42 -3.14
N LYS A 349 -14.29 -22.49 -3.49
CA LYS A 349 -12.84 -22.46 -3.77
C LYS A 349 -12.66 -22.27 -5.28
N PRO A 350 -12.35 -21.05 -5.77
CA PRO A 350 -12.24 -20.81 -7.21
C PRO A 350 -11.09 -21.62 -7.78
N ALA A 351 -11.29 -22.25 -8.94
CA ALA A 351 -10.23 -22.95 -9.65
C ALA A 351 -9.23 -21.96 -10.27
N SER A 352 -7.95 -22.32 -10.32
CA SER A 352 -6.91 -21.48 -10.96
C SER A 352 -7.04 -21.38 -12.47
N GLY A 353 -7.70 -22.36 -13.10
CA GLY A 353 -7.80 -22.49 -14.56
C GLY A 353 -6.48 -22.86 -15.25
N ARG A 354 -5.43 -23.22 -14.50
CA ARG A 354 -4.07 -23.49 -15.01
C ARG A 354 -3.61 -24.89 -14.56
N PRO A 355 -4.02 -25.97 -15.26
CA PRO A 355 -3.81 -27.35 -14.80
C PRO A 355 -2.35 -27.82 -14.83
N GLN A 356 -1.48 -27.11 -15.55
CA GLN A 356 -0.05 -27.42 -15.68
C GLN A 356 0.83 -26.53 -14.78
N CYS A 357 0.24 -25.57 -14.07
CA CYS A 357 0.97 -24.68 -13.19
C CYS A 357 0.89 -25.18 -11.74
N PRO A 358 1.97 -25.03 -10.94
CA PRO A 358 1.89 -25.30 -9.52
C PRO A 358 1.00 -24.27 -8.81
N SER A 359 0.58 -24.58 -7.59
CA SER A 359 -0.17 -23.63 -6.75
C SER A 359 0.72 -22.63 -6.01
N LEU A 360 2.01 -22.95 -5.87
CA LEU A 360 3.02 -22.19 -5.14
C LEU A 360 4.33 -22.18 -5.93
N SER A 361 5.17 -21.20 -5.65
CA SER A 361 6.51 -21.02 -6.20
C SER A 361 7.54 -20.88 -5.08
N THR A 362 8.80 -21.20 -5.36
CA THR A 362 9.90 -20.93 -4.41
C THR A 362 10.41 -19.51 -4.65
N PRO A 363 10.52 -18.65 -3.62
CA PRO A 363 11.12 -17.33 -3.77
C PRO A 363 12.60 -17.41 -4.20
N ASP A 364 13.02 -16.46 -5.03
CA ASP A 364 14.40 -16.24 -5.43
C ASP A 364 15.18 -15.57 -4.27
N GLY A 365 15.89 -16.34 -3.45
CA GLY A 365 16.64 -15.81 -2.30
C GLY A 365 18.16 -15.84 -2.48
N TRP A 366 18.77 -14.68 -2.76
CA TRP A 366 20.24 -14.55 -2.92
C TRP A 366 21.00 -14.23 -1.62
N GLY A 367 20.31 -14.12 -0.48
CA GLY A 367 20.92 -13.77 0.81
C GLY A 367 21.58 -12.39 0.84
N VAL A 368 21.16 -11.46 -0.02
CA VAL A 368 21.70 -10.10 -0.10
C VAL A 368 21.03 -9.19 0.94
N THR A 369 21.81 -8.32 1.58
CA THR A 369 21.32 -7.37 2.60
C THR A 369 21.99 -6.00 2.43
N LYS A 370 21.58 -4.99 3.23
CA LYS A 370 22.07 -3.61 3.21
C LYS A 370 23.60 -3.54 3.03
N GLY A 371 24.06 -2.71 2.09
CA GLY A 371 25.48 -2.56 1.77
C GLY A 371 26.05 -3.57 0.76
N HIS A 372 25.28 -4.59 0.35
CA HIS A 372 25.70 -5.51 -0.71
C HIS A 372 25.78 -4.81 -2.08
N ASN A 373 26.80 -5.11 -2.88
CA ASN A 373 27.04 -4.47 -4.19
C ASN A 373 25.84 -4.55 -5.15
N ASP A 374 25.10 -5.67 -5.11
CA ASP A 374 23.94 -5.89 -5.97
C ASP A 374 22.72 -5.02 -5.59
N LEU A 375 22.71 -4.46 -4.37
CA LEU A 375 21.68 -3.53 -3.89
C LEU A 375 22.09 -2.07 -4.03
N MET A 376 23.35 -1.79 -4.36
CA MET A 376 23.83 -0.42 -4.55
C MET A 376 23.18 0.21 -5.79
N GLN A 377 22.78 1.48 -5.65
CA GLN A 377 22.14 2.20 -6.73
C GLN A 377 23.09 2.43 -7.91
N GLN A 378 22.60 2.17 -9.13
CA GLN A 378 23.32 2.42 -10.39
C GLN A 378 22.54 3.40 -11.27
N LYS A 379 23.25 4.30 -11.95
CA LYS A 379 22.63 5.28 -12.88
C LYS A 379 22.26 4.66 -14.22
N GLU A 380 23.05 3.71 -14.69
CA GLU A 380 22.86 3.02 -15.95
C GLU A 380 21.97 1.77 -15.77
N ALA A 381 21.39 1.29 -16.88
CA ALA A 381 20.71 0.00 -16.87
C ALA A 381 21.70 -1.12 -16.57
N THR A 382 21.24 -2.18 -15.91
CA THR A 382 22.06 -3.38 -15.65
C THR A 382 22.66 -3.88 -16.96
N SER A 383 23.99 -3.98 -17.00
CA SER A 383 24.72 -4.36 -18.21
C SER A 383 24.45 -5.83 -18.58
N GLN A 384 24.68 -6.20 -19.84
CA GLN A 384 24.54 -7.59 -20.28
C GLN A 384 25.43 -8.56 -19.47
N ASP A 385 26.62 -8.12 -19.06
CA ASP A 385 27.52 -8.93 -18.24
C ASP A 385 27.01 -9.10 -16.81
N GLN A 386 26.47 -8.05 -16.20
CA GLN A 386 25.82 -8.13 -14.88
C GLN A 386 24.59 -9.03 -14.95
N LEU A 387 23.74 -8.89 -15.98
CA LEU A 387 22.60 -9.77 -16.22
C LEU A 387 23.03 -11.23 -16.35
N LYS A 388 24.11 -11.50 -17.10
CA LYS A 388 24.64 -12.85 -17.24
C LYS A 388 25.03 -13.45 -15.89
N GLN A 389 25.70 -12.69 -15.03
CA GLN A 389 26.06 -13.14 -13.68
C GLN A 389 24.82 -13.44 -12.82
N LEU A 390 23.79 -12.59 -12.90
CA LEU A 390 22.51 -12.81 -12.20
C LEU A 390 21.76 -14.05 -12.75
N PHE A 391 21.76 -14.27 -14.06
CA PHE A 391 21.15 -15.46 -14.68
C PHE A 391 21.88 -16.76 -14.36
N ASP A 392 23.22 -16.71 -14.23
CA ASP A 392 23.99 -17.90 -13.84
C ASP A 392 23.70 -18.26 -12.38
N ARG A 393 23.60 -17.24 -11.53
CA ARG A 393 23.13 -17.39 -10.15
C ARG A 393 21.73 -18.02 -10.12
N SER A 394 20.75 -17.48 -10.86
CA SER A 394 19.36 -17.96 -10.87
C SER A 394 19.13 -19.41 -11.30
N LYS A 395 20.15 -20.09 -11.85
CA LYS A 395 20.09 -21.51 -12.22
C LYS A 395 20.69 -22.44 -11.18
N SER A 396 21.38 -21.88 -10.18
CA SER A 396 22.14 -22.62 -9.16
C SER A 396 21.37 -22.83 -7.84
N HIS A 397 20.20 -22.21 -7.72
CA HIS A 397 19.20 -22.42 -6.68
C HIS A 397 17.92 -22.96 -7.32
#